data_AF-A0A7R8CM15-F1
#
_entry.id   AF-A0A7R8CM15-F1
#
_cell.length_a   1.000
_cell.length_b   1.000
_cell.length_c   1.000
_cell.angle_alpha   90.00
_cell.angle_beta   90.00
_cell.angle_gamma   90.00
#
_symmetry.space_group_name_H-M   'P 1'
#
loop_
_entity.id
_entity.type
_entity.pdbx_description
1 polymer ?
#
loop_
_entity_poly.entity_id
_entity_poly.type
_entity_poly.pdbx_seq_one_letter_code
_entity_poly.pdbx_strand_id
1 'polypeptide(L)'
;MREKERVEQERIEAEAKAKADAAKKKNETLKKALKKREKTLRTNQRWEVIASYINQHTQTPEIERKAKETLVKAKELQQGNFHMSTLKEEVNKKAYENLEKQKKQRDVKVDDYEASTRMDSAAEVQGINVNPWSQEEQALFEQALKTHPSSLGSVRWERISETLPSRSKKDCMRRYKKN
;
A
#
# COMPACT_ATOMS: atom_id res chain seq x y z
N MET A 1 -39.31 33.59 -43.82
CA MET A 1 -39.15 32.18 -44.24
C MET A 1 -37.83 31.63 -43.69
N ARG A 2 -36.67 32.09 -44.18
CA ARG A 2 -35.34 31.58 -43.75
C ARG A 2 -35.04 31.66 -42.24
N GLU A 3 -35.48 32.73 -41.57
CA GLU A 3 -35.27 32.87 -40.12
C GLU A 3 -36.05 31.84 -39.29
N LYS A 4 -37.26 31.48 -39.72
CA LYS A 4 -38.08 30.46 -39.04
C LYS A 4 -37.48 29.06 -39.19
N GLU A 5 -36.87 28.77 -40.35
CA GLU A 5 -36.19 27.50 -40.62
C GLU A 5 -34.91 27.35 -39.78
N ARG A 6 -34.15 28.44 -39.59
CA ARG A 6 -32.93 28.43 -38.76
C ARG A 6 -33.24 28.11 -37.30
N VAL A 7 -34.27 28.74 -36.73
CA VAL A 7 -34.69 28.52 -35.35
C VAL A 7 -35.20 27.09 -35.14
N GLU A 8 -35.93 26.53 -36.10
CA GLU A 8 -36.40 25.14 -36.01
C GLU A 8 -35.25 24.13 -36.16
N GLN A 9 -34.29 24.40 -37.05
CA GLN A 9 -33.09 23.57 -37.19
C GLN A 9 -32.25 23.57 -35.90
N GLU A 10 -32.07 24.73 -35.27
CA GLU A 10 -31.37 24.87 -34.00
C GLU A 10 -32.10 24.14 -32.85
N ARG A 11 -33.44 24.18 -32.84
CA ARG A 11 -34.26 23.44 -31.88
C ARG A 11 -34.09 21.92 -32.03
N ILE A 12 -34.10 21.43 -33.27
CA ILE A 12 -33.89 20.00 -33.57
C ILE A 12 -32.46 19.58 -33.18
N GLU A 13 -31.45 20.40 -33.46
CA GLU A 13 -30.06 20.12 -33.07
C GLU A 13 -29.86 20.16 -31.56
N ALA A 14 -30.46 21.13 -30.87
CA ALA A 14 -30.45 21.22 -29.42
C ALA A 14 -31.16 20.03 -28.76
N GLU A 15 -32.29 19.59 -29.31
CA GLU A 15 -33.00 18.39 -28.84
C GLU A 15 -32.19 17.11 -29.10
N ALA A 16 -31.54 17.00 -30.26
CA ALA A 16 -30.65 15.88 -30.59
C ALA A 16 -29.44 15.83 -29.64
N LYS A 17 -28.84 16.99 -29.33
CA LYS A 17 -27.74 17.12 -28.38
C LYS A 17 -28.19 16.76 -26.96
N ALA A 18 -29.35 17.24 -26.53
CA ALA A 18 -29.92 16.89 -25.23
C ALA A 18 -30.21 15.38 -25.11
N LYS A 19 -30.74 14.76 -26.17
CA LYS A 19 -30.93 13.30 -26.25
C LYS A 19 -29.61 12.54 -26.22
N ALA A 20 -28.58 13.01 -26.93
CA ALA A 20 -27.25 12.41 -26.93
C ALA A 20 -26.59 12.48 -25.54
N ASP A 21 -26.69 13.61 -24.85
CA ASP A 21 -26.11 13.77 -23.52
C ASP A 21 -26.90 12.99 -22.45
N ALA A 22 -28.23 12.89 -22.58
CA ALA A 22 -29.04 11.99 -21.77
C ALA A 22 -28.65 10.51 -21.97
N ALA A 23 -28.39 10.10 -23.22
CA ALA A 23 -27.91 8.76 -23.53
C ALA A 23 -26.52 8.48 -22.95
N LYS A 24 -25.59 9.44 -23.02
CA LYS A 24 -24.27 9.34 -22.38
C LYS A 24 -24.41 9.15 -20.86
N LYS A 25 -25.24 9.96 -20.21
CA LYS A 25 -25.49 9.87 -18.76
C LYS A 25 -26.08 8.52 -18.37
N LYS A 26 -27.03 7.99 -19.15
CA LYS A 26 -27.61 6.64 -18.95
C LYS A 26 -26.57 5.53 -19.13
N ASN A 27 -25.70 5.65 -20.13
CA ASN A 27 -24.62 4.67 -20.33
C ASN A 27 -23.58 4.71 -19.20
N GLU A 28 -23.27 5.90 -18.66
CA GLU A 28 -22.36 6.04 -17.53
C GLU A 28 -22.95 5.40 -16.25
N THR A 29 -24.23 5.61 -15.96
CA THR A 29 -24.89 4.98 -14.81
C THR A 29 -24.94 3.46 -14.94
N LEU A 30 -25.21 2.94 -16.15
CA LEU A 30 -25.15 1.49 -16.43
C LEU A 30 -23.74 0.94 -16.20
N LYS A 31 -22.69 1.60 -16.69
CA LYS A 31 -21.29 1.21 -16.44
C LYS A 31 -20.97 1.16 -14.94
N LYS A 32 -21.40 2.17 -14.17
CA LYS A 32 -21.22 2.19 -12.70
C LYS A 32 -21.95 1.04 -12.02
N ALA A 33 -23.19 0.75 -12.44
CA ALA A 33 -23.98 -0.36 -11.90
C ALA A 33 -23.34 -1.73 -12.20
N LEU A 34 -22.84 -1.93 -13.42
CA LEU A 34 -22.14 -3.16 -13.82
C LEU A 34 -20.86 -3.36 -13.01
N LYS A 35 -20.02 -2.33 -12.88
CA LYS A 35 -18.80 -2.39 -12.08
C LYS A 35 -19.10 -2.69 -10.60
N LYS A 36 -20.17 -2.10 -10.04
CA LYS A 36 -20.63 -2.39 -8.68
C LYS A 36 -21.09 -3.85 -8.56
N ARG A 37 -21.86 -4.35 -9.52
CA ARG A 37 -22.31 -5.75 -9.56
C ARG A 37 -21.14 -6.72 -9.64
N GLU A 38 -20.17 -6.48 -10.51
CA GLU A 38 -18.96 -7.29 -10.66
C GLU A 38 -18.18 -7.37 -9.34
N LYS A 39 -17.96 -6.21 -8.69
CA LYS A 39 -17.29 -6.16 -7.38
C LYS A 39 -18.06 -6.97 -6.32
N THR A 40 -19.39 -6.86 -6.28
CA THR A 40 -20.23 -7.63 -5.35
C THR A 40 -20.22 -9.11 -5.68
N LEU A 41 -20.27 -9.50 -6.95
CA LEU A 41 -20.23 -10.89 -7.40
C LEU A 41 -18.90 -11.54 -7.05
N ARG A 42 -17.78 -10.87 -7.35
CA ARG A 42 -16.43 -11.31 -6.95
C ARG A 42 -16.32 -11.46 -5.44
N THR A 43 -16.99 -10.59 -4.68
CA THR A 43 -17.05 -10.70 -3.23
C THR A 43 -17.84 -11.95 -2.81
N ASN A 44 -19.01 -12.22 -3.40
CA ASN A 44 -19.80 -13.41 -3.10
C ASN A 44 -19.06 -14.71 -3.43
N GLN A 45 -18.44 -14.81 -4.62
CA GLN A 45 -17.65 -15.99 -5.01
C GLN A 45 -16.53 -16.30 -4.01
N ARG A 46 -15.86 -15.26 -3.50
CA ARG A 46 -14.85 -15.45 -2.44
C ARG A 46 -15.44 -16.09 -1.19
N TRP A 47 -16.64 -15.66 -0.79
CA TRP A 47 -17.31 -16.22 0.39
C TRP A 47 -17.94 -17.58 0.15
N GLU A 48 -18.27 -17.95 -1.09
CA GLU A 48 -18.70 -19.31 -1.45
C GLU A 48 -17.59 -20.33 -1.21
N VAL A 49 -16.35 -20.01 -1.61
CA VAL A 49 -15.19 -20.88 -1.35
C VAL A 49 -14.95 -21.05 0.15
N ILE A 50 -15.02 -19.95 0.91
CA ILE A 50 -14.85 -19.97 2.37
C ILE A 50 -15.99 -20.76 3.03
N ALA A 51 -17.24 -20.56 2.59
CA ALA A 51 -18.39 -21.29 3.10
C ALA A 51 -18.27 -22.80 2.82
N SER A 52 -17.87 -23.17 1.60
CA SER A 52 -17.60 -24.57 1.23
C SER A 52 -16.49 -25.17 2.10
N TYR A 53 -15.39 -24.44 2.32
CA TYR A 53 -14.31 -24.89 3.19
C TYR A 53 -14.81 -25.13 4.63
N ILE A 54 -15.59 -24.19 5.17
CA ILE A 54 -16.19 -24.33 6.51
C ILE A 54 -17.07 -25.58 6.54
N ASN A 55 -18.00 -25.74 5.60
CA ASN A 55 -18.91 -26.88 5.56
C ASN A 55 -18.16 -28.22 5.44
N GLN A 56 -17.02 -28.25 4.76
CA GLN A 56 -16.18 -29.45 4.64
C GLN A 56 -15.38 -29.80 5.90
N HIS A 57 -14.98 -28.79 6.69
CA HIS A 57 -14.04 -28.96 7.80
C HIS A 57 -14.67 -28.80 9.20
N THR A 58 -15.94 -28.39 9.28
CA THR A 58 -16.68 -28.37 10.54
C THR A 58 -17.42 -29.69 10.77
N GLN A 59 -17.23 -30.32 11.93
CA GLN A 59 -17.96 -31.53 12.36
C GLN A 59 -19.42 -31.22 12.77
N THR A 60 -20.09 -30.32 12.05
CA THR A 60 -21.50 -29.95 12.22
C THR A 60 -22.24 -30.02 10.88
N PRO A 61 -22.47 -31.24 10.34
CA PRO A 61 -23.03 -31.42 9.00
C PRO A 61 -24.49 -30.96 8.87
N GLU A 62 -25.20 -30.75 9.98
CA GLU A 62 -26.60 -30.32 10.00
C GLU A 62 -26.79 -28.83 9.65
N ILE A 63 -25.73 -28.01 9.70
CA ILE A 63 -25.81 -26.58 9.44
C ILE A 63 -24.97 -26.22 8.22
N GLU A 64 -25.61 -26.16 7.05
CA GLU A 64 -24.97 -25.71 5.81
C GLU A 64 -24.83 -24.17 5.81
N ARG A 65 -23.58 -23.68 5.84
CA ARG A 65 -23.32 -22.24 5.76
C ARG A 65 -23.34 -21.75 4.32
N LYS A 66 -24.03 -20.65 4.08
CA LYS A 66 -24.06 -19.96 2.77
C LYS A 66 -23.16 -18.74 2.76
N ALA A 67 -22.64 -18.38 1.58
CA ALA A 67 -21.70 -17.27 1.39
C ALA A 67 -22.14 -15.94 2.05
N LYS A 68 -23.43 -15.62 2.01
CA LYS A 68 -23.98 -14.41 2.63
C LYS A 68 -23.89 -14.44 4.16
N GLU A 69 -24.18 -15.58 4.77
CA GLU A 69 -24.13 -15.76 6.22
C GLU A 69 -22.69 -15.76 6.72
N THR A 70 -21.79 -16.41 5.97
CA THR A 70 -20.34 -16.40 6.25
C THR A 70 -19.77 -14.98 6.19
N LEU A 71 -20.17 -14.18 5.20
CA LEU A 71 -19.80 -12.77 5.11
C LEU A 71 -20.30 -11.95 6.30
N VAL A 72 -21.57 -12.10 6.68
CA VAL A 72 -22.16 -11.37 7.81
C VAL A 72 -21.43 -11.75 9.11
N LYS A 73 -21.22 -13.05 9.34
CA LYS A 73 -20.55 -13.52 10.55
C LYS A 73 -19.09 -13.08 10.63
N ALA A 74 -18.39 -13.07 9.50
CA ALA A 74 -17.03 -12.54 9.43
C ALA A 74 -16.96 -11.04 9.73
N LYS A 75 -17.96 -10.27 9.28
CA LYS A 75 -18.07 -8.83 9.59
C LYS A 75 -18.36 -8.58 11.07
N GLU A 76 -19.25 -9.35 11.68
CA GLU A 76 -19.52 -9.27 13.12
C GLU A 76 -18.26 -9.56 13.94
N LEU A 77 -17.52 -10.63 13.59
CA LEU A 77 -16.25 -10.96 14.22
C LEU A 77 -15.21 -9.84 14.02
N GLN A 78 -15.17 -9.23 12.84
CA GLN A 78 -14.30 -8.09 12.57
C GLN A 78 -14.70 -6.82 13.35
N GLN A 79 -15.98 -6.60 13.61
CA GLN A 79 -16.46 -5.53 14.49
C GLN A 79 -16.11 -5.80 15.95
N GLY A 80 -16.03 -7.06 16.38
CA GLY A 80 -15.42 -7.42 17.68
C GLY A 80 -13.95 -6.99 17.78
N ASN A 81 -13.25 -6.90 16.66
CA ASN A 81 -11.89 -6.33 16.56
C ASN A 81 -11.89 -4.78 16.50
N PHE A 82 -13.01 -4.09 16.77
CA PHE A 82 -13.06 -2.62 16.77
C PHE A 82 -12.03 -2.02 17.72
N HIS A 83 -11.71 -2.68 18.84
CA HIS A 83 -10.61 -2.27 19.73
C HIS A 83 -9.26 -2.15 19.00
N MET A 84 -8.96 -3.04 18.03
CA MET A 84 -7.77 -2.93 17.17
C MET A 84 -7.92 -1.87 16.08
N SER A 85 -9.14 -1.56 15.62
CA SER A 85 -9.39 -0.47 14.68
C SER A 85 -9.23 0.89 15.35
N THR A 86 -9.77 1.06 16.56
CA THR A 86 -9.61 2.26 17.38
C THR A 86 -8.13 2.49 17.72
N LEU A 87 -7.38 1.45 18.11
CA LEU A 87 -5.93 1.59 18.30
C LEU A 87 -5.22 2.02 17.02
N LYS A 88 -5.58 1.46 15.86
CA LYS A 88 -5.00 1.87 14.56
C LYS A 88 -5.34 3.32 14.21
N GLU A 89 -6.58 3.74 14.44
CA GLU A 89 -7.03 5.12 14.23
C GLU A 89 -6.33 6.09 15.17
N GLU A 90 -6.18 5.76 16.45
CA GLU A 90 -5.46 6.57 17.44
C GLU A 90 -3.96 6.66 17.13
N VAL A 91 -3.32 5.57 16.71
CA VAL A 91 -1.91 5.57 16.29
C VAL A 91 -1.73 6.43 15.04
N ASN A 92 -2.61 6.30 14.06
CA ASN A 92 -2.58 7.13 12.85
C ASN A 92 -2.80 8.60 13.20
N LYS A 93 -3.76 8.92 14.07
CA LYS A 93 -4.01 10.30 14.53
C LYS A 93 -2.78 10.89 15.22
N LYS A 94 -2.16 10.15 16.14
CA LYS A 94 -0.92 10.57 16.81
C LYS A 94 0.24 10.75 15.83
N ALA A 95 0.34 9.92 14.78
CA ALA A 95 1.33 10.08 13.73
C ALA A 95 1.13 11.38 12.93
N TYR A 96 -0.11 11.72 12.58
CA TYR A 96 -0.45 12.98 11.90
C TYR A 96 -0.18 14.20 12.79
N GLU A 97 -0.60 14.17 14.07
CA GLU A 97 -0.33 15.25 15.03
C GLU A 97 1.17 15.48 15.23
N ASN A 98 1.98 14.41 15.30
CA ASN A 98 3.43 14.52 15.41
C ASN A 98 4.07 15.09 14.14
N LEU A 99 3.54 14.77 12.97
CA LEU A 99 3.99 15.33 11.69
C LEU A 99 3.66 16.83 11.60
N GLU A 100 2.47 17.25 12.02
CA GLU A 100 2.10 18.66 12.08
C GLU A 100 2.93 19.43 13.10
N LYS A 101 3.19 18.85 14.28
CA LYS A 101 4.09 19.45 15.28
C LYS A 101 5.52 19.59 14.77
N GLN A 102 6.05 18.60 14.05
CA GLN A 102 7.38 18.70 13.41
C GLN A 102 7.42 19.78 12.33
N LYS A 103 6.36 19.94 11.53
CA LYS A 103 6.26 21.04 10.55
C LYS A 103 6.25 22.40 11.25
N LYS A 104 5.41 22.56 12.28
CA LYS A 104 5.31 23.81 13.04
C LYS A 104 6.58 24.15 13.84
N GLN A 105 7.36 23.16 14.28
CA GLN A 105 8.67 23.37 14.88
C GLN A 105 9.75 23.81 13.87
N ARG A 106 9.63 23.43 12.59
CA ARG A 106 10.56 23.91 11.54
C ARG A 106 10.32 25.36 11.15
N ASP A 107 9.07 25.82 11.20
CA ASP A 107 8.72 27.21 10.82
C ASP A 107 9.12 28.26 11.88
N VAL A 108 9.38 27.86 13.12
CA VAL A 108 9.71 28.77 14.25
C VAL A 108 11.23 28.92 14.49
N LYS A 109 12.07 28.09 13.85
CA LYS A 109 13.54 28.16 14.00
C LYS A 109 14.20 28.58 12.69
N VAL A 110 13.99 29.84 12.30
CA VAL A 110 14.76 30.48 11.22
C VAL A 110 15.32 31.78 11.74
N ASP A 111 16.16 31.72 12.78
CA ASP A 111 17.11 32.78 13.11
C ASP A 111 18.37 32.14 13.72
N ASP A 112 19.48 32.34 13.00
CA ASP A 112 20.86 32.40 13.46
C ASP A 112 21.40 31.26 14.35
N TYR A 113 22.07 30.25 13.77
CA TYR A 113 23.48 29.89 14.02
C TYR A 113 23.85 28.56 13.30
N GLU A 114 25.14 28.42 13.04
CA GLU A 114 25.86 27.47 12.18
C GLU A 114 25.30 26.04 11.97
N ALA A 115 25.45 25.60 10.73
CA ALA A 115 25.21 24.24 10.27
C ALA A 115 26.12 23.21 10.96
N SER A 116 25.61 22.47 11.94
CA SER A 116 25.98 21.06 12.21
C SER A 116 25.14 20.49 13.35
N THR A 117 24.19 19.61 13.04
CA THR A 117 23.92 18.39 13.82
C THR A 117 23.09 17.44 12.94
N ARG A 118 23.60 16.22 12.79
CA ARG A 118 23.10 15.20 11.88
C ARG A 118 21.66 14.82 12.24
N MET A 119 20.78 14.87 11.24
CA MET A 119 19.50 14.17 11.29
C MET A 119 19.77 12.68 11.18
N ASP A 120 19.67 11.96 12.30
CA ASP A 120 19.64 10.49 12.29
C ASP A 120 18.48 10.05 11.39
N SER A 121 18.81 9.51 10.21
CA SER A 121 17.78 9.08 9.27
C SER A 121 17.13 7.79 9.79
N ALA A 122 15.88 7.51 9.40
CA ALA A 122 15.22 6.24 9.75
C ALA A 122 16.02 4.99 9.33
N ALA A 123 17.03 5.13 8.46
CA ALA A 123 17.96 4.08 8.09
C ALA A 123 19.08 3.86 9.13
N GLU A 124 19.58 4.89 9.82
CA GLU A 124 20.54 4.72 10.93
C GLU A 124 19.90 3.98 12.12
N VAL A 125 18.63 4.28 12.43
CA VAL A 125 17.83 3.56 13.45
C VAL A 125 17.70 2.06 13.13
N GLN A 126 17.82 1.67 11.85
CA GLN A 126 17.77 0.27 11.40
C GLN A 126 19.15 -0.36 11.16
N GLY A 127 20.23 0.36 11.45
CA GLY A 127 21.62 -0.05 11.23
C GLY A 127 21.96 -0.17 9.74
N ILE A 128 21.32 0.64 8.90
CA ILE A 128 21.51 0.65 7.44
C ILE A 128 22.27 1.92 7.09
N ASN A 129 23.51 1.76 6.64
CA ASN A 129 24.27 2.89 6.14
C ASN A 129 23.76 3.27 4.74
N VAL A 130 23.20 4.47 4.62
CA VAL A 130 22.65 5.04 3.38
C VAL A 130 23.70 5.62 2.45
N ASN A 131 24.96 5.73 2.89
CA ASN A 131 26.02 6.27 2.06
C ASN A 131 26.21 5.40 0.82
N PRO A 132 26.50 5.99 -0.35
CA PRO A 132 26.87 5.24 -1.55
C PRO A 132 28.06 4.30 -1.25
N TRP A 133 28.07 3.13 -1.87
CA TRP A 133 29.20 2.20 -1.74
C TRP A 133 30.43 2.79 -2.42
N SER A 134 31.51 3.01 -1.68
CA SER A 134 32.77 3.43 -2.27
C SER A 134 33.43 2.27 -3.04
N GLN A 135 34.35 2.60 -3.94
CA GLN A 135 35.09 1.59 -4.71
C GLN A 135 35.96 0.70 -3.81
N GLU A 136 36.54 1.28 -2.75
CA GLU A 136 37.33 0.56 -1.74
C GLU A 136 36.45 -0.40 -0.92
N GLU A 137 35.29 0.07 -0.44
CA GLU A 137 34.31 -0.76 0.27
C GLU A 137 33.81 -1.91 -0.60
N GLN A 138 33.54 -1.64 -1.89
CA GLN A 138 33.11 -2.66 -2.83
C GLN A 138 34.20 -3.71 -3.08
N ALA A 139 35.46 -3.30 -3.23
CA ALA A 139 36.58 -4.22 -3.40
C ALA A 139 36.77 -5.13 -2.17
N LEU A 140 36.68 -4.55 -0.96
CA LEU A 140 36.73 -5.30 0.30
C LEU A 140 35.57 -6.30 0.42
N PHE A 141 34.36 -5.90 0.05
CA PHE A 141 33.20 -6.77 0.05
C PHE A 141 33.35 -7.95 -0.91
N GLU A 142 33.83 -7.71 -2.13
CA GLU A 142 34.07 -8.75 -3.12
C GLU A 142 35.20 -9.70 -2.69
N GLN A 143 36.24 -9.17 -2.06
CA GLN A 143 37.29 -9.99 -1.44
C GLN A 143 36.73 -10.87 -0.32
N ALA A 144 35.91 -10.28 0.58
CA ALA A 144 35.27 -11.00 1.68
C ALA A 144 34.28 -12.08 1.19
N LEU A 145 33.60 -11.86 0.06
CA LEU A 145 32.75 -12.86 -0.57
C LEU A 145 33.53 -14.06 -1.11
N LYS A 146 34.78 -13.86 -1.56
CA LYS A 146 35.69 -14.93 -2.01
C LYS A 146 36.28 -15.72 -0.84
N THR A 147 36.60 -15.04 0.27
CA THR A 147 37.18 -15.68 1.47
C THR A 147 36.12 -16.42 2.30
N HIS A 148 34.86 -15.97 2.27
CA HIS A 148 33.77 -16.56 3.01
C HIS A 148 32.74 -17.22 2.08
N PRO A 149 32.86 -18.54 1.82
CA PRO A 149 31.98 -19.25 0.90
C PRO A 149 30.54 -19.35 1.41
N SER A 150 29.62 -19.64 0.50
CA SER A 150 28.17 -19.76 0.76
C SER A 150 27.80 -20.91 1.71
N SER A 151 28.69 -21.88 1.91
CA SER A 151 28.52 -23.00 2.85
C SER A 151 28.40 -22.58 4.32
N LEU A 152 28.89 -21.39 4.69
CA LEU A 152 28.83 -20.87 6.07
C LEU A 152 27.44 -20.33 6.47
N GLY A 153 26.49 -20.23 5.56
CA GLY A 153 25.12 -19.81 5.85
C GLY A 153 25.06 -18.41 6.51
N SER A 154 24.41 -18.30 7.68
CA SER A 154 24.23 -17.03 8.40
C SER A 154 25.55 -16.43 8.89
N VAL A 155 26.50 -17.27 9.33
CA VAL A 155 27.80 -16.84 9.87
C VAL A 155 28.65 -16.11 8.82
N ARG A 156 28.43 -16.43 7.54
CA ARG A 156 29.08 -15.77 6.41
C ARG A 156 28.94 -14.25 6.49
N TRP A 157 27.72 -13.77 6.72
CA TRP A 157 27.43 -12.34 6.72
C TRP A 157 28.04 -11.62 7.92
N GLU A 158 28.24 -12.33 9.02
CA GLU A 158 28.88 -11.78 10.21
C GLU A 158 30.34 -11.46 9.93
N ARG A 159 31.06 -12.44 9.38
CA ARG A 159 32.47 -12.28 8.98
C ARG A 159 32.64 -11.21 7.91
N ILE A 160 31.74 -11.15 6.93
CA ILE A 160 31.79 -10.09 5.89
C ILE A 160 31.58 -8.70 6.52
N SER A 161 30.63 -8.55 7.46
CA SER A 161 30.43 -7.25 8.11
C SER A 161 31.60 -6.83 8.99
N GLU A 162 32.36 -7.76 9.56
CA GLU A 162 33.57 -7.46 10.34
C GLU A 162 34.68 -6.86 9.46
N THR A 163 34.72 -7.21 8.17
CA THR A 163 35.66 -6.60 7.21
C THR A 163 35.27 -5.18 6.78
N LEU A 164 34.03 -4.74 7.08
CA LEU A 164 33.48 -3.46 6.66
C LEU A 164 32.97 -2.67 7.88
N PRO A 165 33.81 -1.84 8.53
CA PRO A 165 33.45 -1.16 9.78
C PRO A 165 32.28 -0.17 9.63
N SER A 166 32.05 0.35 8.42
CA SER A 166 30.97 1.27 8.09
C SER A 166 29.66 0.58 7.66
N ARG A 167 29.66 -0.74 7.42
CA ARG A 167 28.53 -1.47 6.82
C ARG A 167 28.08 -2.64 7.68
N SER A 168 26.78 -2.74 7.93
CA SER A 168 26.25 -3.84 8.73
C SER A 168 26.05 -5.13 7.94
N LYS A 169 25.81 -6.23 8.65
CA LYS A 169 25.38 -7.53 8.08
C LYS A 169 24.20 -7.36 7.10
N LYS A 170 23.24 -6.48 7.45
CA LYS A 170 22.06 -6.20 6.61
C LYS A 170 22.43 -5.49 5.31
N ASP A 171 23.38 -4.56 5.36
CA ASP A 171 23.84 -3.83 4.18
C ASP A 171 24.57 -4.75 3.20
N CYS A 172 25.43 -5.63 3.73
CA CYS A 172 26.13 -6.67 2.98
C CYS A 172 25.15 -7.59 2.24
N MET A 173 24.11 -8.09 2.94
CA MET A 173 23.07 -8.93 2.33
C MET A 173 22.26 -8.19 1.26
N ARG A 174 21.92 -6.92 1.51
CA ARG A 174 21.18 -6.10 0.54
C ARG A 174 22.00 -5.85 -0.71
N ARG A 175 23.29 -5.54 -0.56
CA ARG A 175 24.20 -5.32 -1.68
C ARG A 175 24.34 -6.58 -2.53
N TYR A 176 24.53 -7.74 -1.88
CA TYR A 176 24.61 -9.03 -2.57
C TYR A 176 23.35 -9.35 -3.39
N LYS A 177 22.14 -9.03 -2.90
CA LYS A 177 20.88 -9.28 -3.61
C LYS A 177 20.63 -8.31 -4.78
N LYS A 178 21.34 -7.18 -4.83
CA LYS A 178 21.19 -6.16 -5.88
C LYS A 178 22.15 -6.37 -7.05
N ASN A 179 23.24 -7.11 -6.84
CA ASN A 179 24.14 -7.59 -7.89
C ASN A 179 23.63 -8.94 -8.41
#